data_AF-G0PKN7-F1
#
_entry.id   AF-G0PKN7-F1
#
_cell.length_a   1.000
_cell.length_b   1.000
_cell.length_c   1.000
_cell.angle_alpha   90.00
_cell.angle_beta   90.00
_cell.angle_gamma   90.00
#
_symmetry.space_group_name_H-M   'P 1'
#
loop_
_entity.id
_entity.type
_entity.pdbx_description
1 polymer ?
#
loop_
_entity_poly.entity_id
_entity_poly.type
_entity_poly.pdbx_seq_one_letter_code
_entity_poly.pdbx_strand_id
1 'polypeptide(L)'
;MMLPALAGVPLGFLSKLHVPVPVQMYLAVTGPAVTGVTILAVFENRFSLLTEIVHWRKIRFVYILLNYLSGLLVFVYPLSQVPDQDVARKELIQ
;
A
#
# COMPACT_ATOMS: atom_id res chain seq x y z
N MET A 1 -1.59 7.79 -14.32
CA MET A 1 -2.45 8.56 -13.39
C MET A 1 -1.55 9.40 -12.51
N MET A 2 -1.79 10.71 -12.41
CA MET A 2 -1.12 11.52 -11.39
C MET A 2 -1.90 11.33 -10.08
N LEU A 3 -1.26 10.69 -9.10
CA LEU A 3 -1.80 10.61 -7.74
C LEU A 3 -1.40 11.89 -7.00
N PRO A 4 -2.22 12.37 -6.04
CA PRO A 4 -1.84 13.50 -5.21
C PRO A 4 -0.51 13.22 -4.52
N ALA A 5 0.36 14.24 -4.45
CA ALA A 5 1.62 14.12 -3.75
C ALA A 5 1.37 13.71 -2.29
N LEU A 6 2.04 12.65 -1.83
CA LEU A 6 2.00 12.16 -0.45
C LEU A 6 2.79 13.11 0.46
N ALA A 7 2.30 14.34 0.57
CA ALA A 7 2.97 15.46 1.24
C ALA A 7 2.71 15.53 2.76
N GLY A 8 2.41 14.39 3.39
CA GLY A 8 2.06 14.32 4.81
C GLY A 8 3.28 14.19 5.72
N VAL A 9 3.30 14.96 6.82
CA VAL A 9 4.32 14.83 7.87
C VAL A 9 3.84 13.87 8.96
N PRO A 10 4.50 12.71 9.16
CA PRO A 10 4.10 11.79 10.21
C PRO A 10 4.49 12.33 11.58
N LEU A 11 3.51 12.51 12.47
CA LEU A 11 3.68 12.98 13.86
C LEU A 11 3.65 11.84 14.89
N GLY A 12 3.69 10.59 14.42
CA GLY A 12 3.53 9.39 15.26
C GLY A 12 4.81 8.93 15.97
N PHE A 13 4.74 7.77 16.60
CA PHE A 13 5.85 7.15 17.32
C PHE A 13 7.07 6.85 16.42
N LEU A 14 6.84 6.46 15.18
CA LEU A 14 7.90 6.21 14.19
C LEU A 14 8.73 7.47 13.88
N SER A 15 8.11 8.65 13.96
CA SER A 15 8.80 9.94 13.84
C SER A 15 9.74 10.19 15.02
N LYS A 16 9.32 9.84 16.25
CA LYS A 16 10.17 9.92 17.45
C LYS A 16 11.35 8.95 17.41
N LEU A 17 11.17 7.81 16.73
CA LEU A 17 12.22 6.82 16.47
C LEU A 17 13.14 7.19 15.28
N HIS A 18 12.99 8.39 14.70
CA HIS A 18 13.78 8.86 13.56
C HIS A 18 13.71 7.95 12.32
N VAL A 19 12.58 7.25 12.12
CA VAL A 19 12.35 6.46 10.90
C VAL A 19 12.19 7.41 9.71
N PRO A 20 12.80 7.14 8.54
CA PRO A 20 12.64 7.99 7.37
C PRO A 20 11.19 8.19 6.96
N VAL A 21 10.79 9.43 6.68
CA VAL A 21 9.43 9.81 6.26
C VAL A 21 8.93 8.98 5.07
N PRO A 22 9.73 8.72 4.00
CA PRO A 22 9.26 7.91 2.86
C PRO A 22 8.82 6.50 3.26
N VAL A 23 9.51 5.88 4.22
CA VAL A 23 9.18 4.53 4.72
C VAL A 23 7.87 4.57 5.50
N GLN A 24 7.67 5.59 6.33
CA GLN A 24 6.42 5.75 7.08
C GLN A 24 5.23 5.96 6.14
N MET A 25 5.40 6.77 5.10
CA MET A 25 4.35 7.01 4.11
C MET A 25 4.04 5.77 3.28
N TYR A 26 5.06 5.00 2.88
CA TYR A 26 4.87 3.71 2.21
C TYR A 26 4.03 2.77 3.07
N LEU A 27 4.42 2.55 4.33
CA LEU A 27 3.68 1.68 5.25
C LEU A 27 2.23 2.14 5.45
N ALA A 28 1.99 3.46 5.56
CA ALA A 28 0.67 4.02 5.73
C ALA A 28 -0.27 3.74 4.56
N VAL A 29 0.24 3.74 3.32
CA VAL A 29 -0.58 3.48 2.12
C VAL A 29 -0.65 2.01 1.75
N THR A 30 0.45 1.26 1.86
CA THR A 30 0.45 -0.17 1.49
C THR A 30 -0.22 -1.04 2.54
N GLY A 31 -0.18 -0.67 3.82
CA GLY A 31 -0.81 -1.45 4.90
C GLY A 31 -2.31 -1.69 4.64
N PRO A 32 -3.13 -0.64 4.45
CA PRO A 32 -4.54 -0.78 4.11
C PRO A 32 -4.77 -1.50 2.77
N ALA A 33 -3.94 -1.24 1.75
CA ALA A 33 -4.05 -1.89 0.45
C ALA A 33 -3.87 -3.42 0.55
N VAL A 34 -2.81 -3.86 1.23
CA VAL A 34 -2.54 -5.28 1.48
C VAL A 34 -3.62 -5.90 2.37
N THR A 35 -4.13 -5.16 3.36
CA THR A 35 -5.26 -5.60 4.19
C THR A 35 -6.52 -5.87 3.34
N GLY A 36 -6.79 -5.02 2.35
CA GLY A 36 -7.86 -5.23 1.37
C GLY A 36 -7.67 -6.52 0.57
N VAL A 37 -6.44 -6.81 0.13
CA VAL A 37 -6.11 -8.07 -0.56
C VAL A 37 -6.30 -9.28 0.35
N THR A 38 -5.96 -9.18 1.64
CA THR A 38 -6.22 -10.24 2.63
C THR A 38 -7.71 -10.53 2.75
N ILE A 39 -8.56 -9.49 2.83
CA ILE A 39 -10.01 -9.65 2.87
C ILE A 39 -10.51 -10.35 1.60
N LEU A 40 -10.03 -9.93 0.42
CA LEU A 40 -10.32 -10.57 -0.85
C LEU A 40 -9.94 -12.06 -0.83
N ALA A 41 -8.76 -12.41 -0.31
CA ALA A 41 -8.33 -13.80 -0.20
C ALA A 41 -9.24 -14.65 0.71
N VAL A 42 -9.81 -14.06 1.77
CA VAL A 42 -10.82 -14.72 2.63
C VAL A 42 -12.11 -14.98 1.85
N PHE A 43 -12.60 -14.01 1.08
CA PHE A 43 -13.78 -14.18 0.23
C PHE A 43 -13.55 -15.23 -0.85
N GLU A 44 -12.39 -15.21 -1.51
CA GLU A 44 -11.98 -16.24 -2.48
C GLU A 44 -11.95 -17.64 -1.86
N ASN A 45 -11.52 -17.74 -0.60
CA ASN A 45 -11.53 -19.01 0.11
C ASN A 45 -12.95 -19.53 0.32
N ARG A 46 -13.87 -18.67 0.76
CA ARG A 46 -15.29 -19.02 0.93
C ARG A 46 -15.94 -19.38 -0.40
N PHE A 47 -15.67 -18.60 -1.44
CA PHE A 47 -16.18 -18.86 -2.79
C PHE A 47 -15.74 -20.24 -3.28
N SER A 48 -14.46 -20.59 -3.13
CA SER A 48 -13.92 -21.89 -3.54
C SER A 48 -14.46 -23.09 -2.74
N LEU A 49 -14.95 -22.88 -1.52
CA LEU A 49 -15.61 -23.92 -0.73
C LEU A 49 -17.07 -24.12 -1.17
N LEU A 50 -17.75 -23.04 -1.54
CA LEU A 50 -19.14 -23.07 -1.98
C LEU A 50 -19.29 -23.48 -3.45
N THR A 51 -18.28 -23.19 -4.28
CA THR A 51 -18.27 -23.46 -5.71
C THR A 51 -17.07 -24.32 -6.07
N GLU A 52 -17.32 -25.56 -6.46
CA GLU A 52 -16.27 -26.52 -6.84
C GLU A 52 -15.80 -26.34 -8.29
N ILE A 53 -15.47 -25.10 -8.68
CA ILE A 53 -15.02 -24.81 -10.05
C ILE A 53 -13.54 -25.17 -10.20
N VAL A 54 -13.27 -26.33 -10.82
CA VAL A 54 -11.91 -26.89 -10.99
C VAL A 54 -10.95 -25.94 -11.71
N HIS A 55 -11.44 -25.19 -12.70
CA HIS A 55 -10.63 -24.21 -13.45
C HIS A 55 -10.19 -23.03 -12.56
N TRP A 56 -11.09 -22.51 -11.74
CA TRP A 56 -10.80 -21.38 -10.85
C TRP A 56 -9.78 -21.76 -9.78
N ARG A 57 -9.83 -23.00 -9.28
CA ARG A 57 -8.86 -23.53 -8.29
C ARG A 57 -7.41 -23.46 -8.78
N LYS A 58 -7.16 -23.62 -10.08
CA LYS A 58 -5.81 -23.53 -10.68
C LYS A 58 -5.33 -22.09 -10.83
N ILE A 59 -6.22 -21.18 -11.21
CA ILE A 59 -5.87 -19.76 -11.51
C ILE A 59 -5.84 -18.91 -10.23
N ARG A 60 -6.57 -19.30 -9.19
CA ARG A 60 -6.74 -18.57 -7.93
C ARG A 60 -5.41 -18.16 -7.29
N PHE A 61 -4.41 -19.04 -7.28
CA PHE A 61 -3.11 -18.71 -6.70
C PHE A 61 -2.47 -17.52 -7.42
N VAL A 62 -2.46 -17.54 -8.75
CA VAL A 62 -1.93 -16.45 -9.57
C VAL A 62 -2.74 -15.16 -9.37
N TYR A 63 -4.07 -15.26 -9.32
CA TYR A 63 -4.94 -14.11 -9.08
C TYR A 63 -4.66 -13.43 -7.73
N ILE A 64 -4.56 -14.20 -6.64
CA ILE A 64 -4.25 -13.65 -5.31
C ILE A 64 -2.83 -13.07 -5.29
N LEU A 65 -1.86 -13.76 -5.87
CA LEU A 65 -0.47 -13.29 -5.95
C LEU A 65 -0.36 -11.95 -6.69
N LEU A 66 -1.03 -11.82 -7.84
CA LEU A 66 -1.05 -10.59 -8.62
C LEU A 66 -1.69 -9.43 -7.85
N ASN A 67 -2.73 -9.69 -7.06
CA ASN A 67 -3.33 -8.66 -6.19
C ASN A 67 -2.36 -8.18 -5.11
N TYR A 68 -1.64 -9.10 -4.45
CA TYR A 68 -0.61 -8.72 -3.47
C TYR A 68 0.53 -7.92 -4.11
N LEU A 69 1.03 -8.38 -5.27
CA LEU A 69 2.06 -7.65 -6.01
C LEU A 69 1.57 -6.27 -6.41
N SER A 70 0.34 -6.15 -6.91
CA SER A 70 -0.27 -4.88 -7.27
C SER A 70 -0.37 -3.95 -6.05
N GLY A 71 -0.88 -4.45 -4.92
CA GLY A 71 -1.01 -3.67 -3.68
C GLY A 71 0.32 -3.13 -3.14
N LEU A 72 1.41 -3.90 -3.30
CA LEU A 72 2.76 -3.47 -2.90
C LEU A 72 3.38 -2.50 -3.90
N LEU A 73 3.19 -2.73 -5.21
CA LEU A 73 3.89 -2.00 -6.26
C LEU A 73 3.20 -0.68 -6.65
N VAL A 74 1.88 -0.54 -6.46
CA VAL A 74 1.12 0.60 -7.00
C VAL A 74 1.61 1.96 -6.45
N PHE A 75 2.16 1.97 -5.23
CA PHE A 75 2.64 3.19 -4.57
C PHE A 75 4.16 3.40 -4.68
N VAL A 76 4.90 2.48 -5.29
CA VAL A 76 6.36 2.62 -5.46
C VAL A 76 6.69 3.82 -6.35
N TYR A 77 6.05 3.92 -7.51
CA TYR A 77 6.28 5.05 -8.42
C TYR A 77 5.79 6.39 -7.85
N PRO A 78 4.57 6.50 -7.28
CA PRO A 78 4.14 7.72 -6.60
C PRO A 78 5.09 8.21 -5.50
N LEU A 79 5.70 7.30 -4.75
CA LEU A 79 6.69 7.65 -3.73
C LEU A 79 7.97 8.24 -4.32
N SER A 80 8.39 7.82 -5.50
CA SER A 80 9.56 8.40 -6.17
C SER A 80 9.31 9.83 -6.67
N GLN A 81 8.05 10.25 -6.73
CA GLN A 81 7.63 11.59 -7.18
C GLN A 81 7.35 12.54 -6.00
N VAL A 82 7.55 12.09 -4.75
CA VAL A 82 7.33 12.94 -3.57
C VAL A 82 8.42 14.01 -3.50
N PRO A 83 8.06 15.30 -3.53
CA PRO A 83 9.03 16.38 -3.43
C PRO A 83 9.63 16.45 -2.02
N ASP A 84 10.85 16.99 -1.92
CA ASP A 84 11.51 17.21 -0.64
C ASP A 84 10.69 18.16 0.25
N GLN A 85 10.24 17.65 1.39
CA GLN A 85 9.36 18.37 2.32
C GLN A 85 10.15 19.28 3.28
N ASP A 86 11.47 19.17 3.34
CA ASP A 86 12.29 19.98 4.26
C ASP A 86 12.31 21.46 3.86
N VAL A 87 12.18 21.76 2.57
CA VAL A 87 12.06 23.15 2.06
C VAL A 87 10.75 23.77 2.53
N ALA A 88 9.63 23.09 2.30
CA ALA A 88 8.31 23.54 2.71
C ALA A 88 8.19 23.68 4.25
N ARG A 89 8.87 22.79 5.00
CA ARG A 89 8.90 22.87 6.46
C ARG A 89 9.63 24.11 6.97
N LYS A 90 10.73 24.51 6.32
CA LYS A 90 11.48 25.72 6.69
C LYS A 90 10.69 26.99 6.40
N GLU A 91 9.93 27.03 5.31
CA GLU A 91 9.09 28.19 4.97
C GLU A 91 7.90 28.38 5.92
N LEU A 92 7.36 27.31 6.51
CA LEU A 92 6.22 27.40 7.44
C LEU A 92 6.60 27.76 8.89
N ILE A 93 7.88 27.59 9.27
CA ILE A 93 8.38 27.84 10.64
C ILE A 93 9.15 29.18 10.73
N GLN A 94 9.43 29.84 9.60
CA GLN A 94 9.87 31.24 9.54
C GLN A 94 8.69 32.21 9.62
#